data_AF-A0A957N9Q2-F1
#
_entry.id   AF-A0A957N9Q2-F1
#
_cell.length_a   1.000
_cell.length_b   1.000
_cell.length_c   1.000
_cell.angle_alpha   90.00
_cell.angle_beta   90.00
_cell.angle_gamma   90.00
#
_symmetry.space_group_name_H-M   'P 1'
#
loop_
_entity.id
_entity.type
_entity.pdbx_description
1 polymer ?
#
loop_
_entity_poly.entity_id
_entity_poly.type
_entity_poly.pdbx_seq_one_letter_code
_entity_poly.pdbx_strand_id
1 'polypeptide(L)'
;MSTQPRTCQLVRPEGSYVGKQAFTYFAGVSAENTGAQAICMHLLTIPPGGRAKAHLHEAHESVIYVLSGQAGMWWGDELEEHMEC
;
A
#
# COMPACT_ATOMS: atom_id res chain seq x y z
N MET A 1 -1.04 -9.68 -24.42
CA MET A 1 -0.59 -10.61 -23.37
C MET A 1 0.93 -10.61 -23.37
N SER A 2 1.57 -10.42 -22.21
CA SER A 2 3.04 -10.36 -22.11
C SER A 2 3.66 -11.71 -22.49
N THR A 3 4.72 -11.68 -23.30
CA THR A 3 5.44 -12.85 -23.84
C THR A 3 6.64 -13.27 -22.98
N GLN A 4 6.88 -12.61 -21.84
CA GLN A 4 7.99 -12.99 -20.97
C GLN A 4 7.68 -14.26 -20.16
N PRO A 5 8.66 -15.18 -20.01
CA PRO A 5 8.49 -16.37 -19.19
C PRO A 5 8.23 -16.01 -17.72
N ARG A 6 7.23 -16.64 -17.12
CA ARG A 6 6.93 -16.48 -15.69
C ARG A 6 8.12 -16.97 -14.87
N THR A 7 8.68 -16.10 -14.04
CA THR A 7 9.83 -16.38 -13.17
C THR A 7 9.60 -15.79 -11.79
N CYS A 8 10.35 -16.25 -10.79
CA CYS A 8 10.35 -15.68 -9.45
C CYS A 8 11.21 -14.42 -9.40
N GLN A 9 10.71 -13.36 -8.78
CA GLN A 9 11.42 -12.09 -8.60
C GLN A 9 11.61 -11.80 -7.11
N LEU A 10 12.84 -11.42 -6.74
CA LEU A 10 13.16 -11.00 -5.38
C LEU A 10 13.01 -9.48 -5.27
N VAL A 11 12.01 -9.03 -4.52
CA VAL A 11 11.87 -7.63 -4.12
C VAL A 11 12.57 -7.43 -2.79
N ARG A 12 13.49 -6.46 -2.73
CA ARG A 12 14.08 -5.99 -1.47
C ARG A 12 13.48 -4.64 -1.14
N PRO A 13 13.20 -4.33 0.15
CA PRO A 13 12.69 -3.04 0.57
C PRO A 13 13.81 -1.98 0.59
N GLU A 14 14.57 -1.89 -0.50
CA GLU A 14 15.67 -0.94 -0.66
C GLU A 14 15.13 0.32 -1.34
N GLY A 15 15.44 1.48 -0.75
CA GLY A 15 14.93 2.77 -1.22
C GLY A 15 13.52 3.07 -0.71
N SER A 16 13.26 4.37 -0.54
CA SER A 16 11.94 4.88 -0.19
C SER A 16 11.49 5.94 -1.19
N TYR A 17 10.19 6.07 -1.38
CA TYR A 17 9.61 7.12 -2.20
C TYR A 17 8.39 7.71 -1.51
N VAL A 18 8.15 9.01 -1.72
CA VAL A 18 6.93 9.67 -1.23
C VAL A 18 5.82 9.39 -2.22
N GLY A 19 4.80 8.66 -1.77
CA GLY A 19 3.62 8.39 -2.58
C GLY A 19 2.59 9.52 -2.53
N LYS A 20 1.61 9.44 -3.44
CA LYS A 20 0.59 10.49 -3.61
C LYS A 20 -0.29 10.70 -2.36
N GLN A 21 -0.38 9.69 -1.51
CA GLN A 21 -1.11 9.71 -0.24
C GLN A 21 -0.34 10.36 0.91
N ALA A 22 0.82 11.00 0.64
CA ALA A 22 1.68 11.66 1.63
C ALA A 22 2.40 10.72 2.61
N PHE A 23 2.43 9.43 2.32
CA PHE A 23 3.28 8.48 3.03
C PHE A 23 4.56 8.20 2.26
N THR A 24 5.60 7.86 3.02
CA THR A 24 6.84 7.31 2.49
C THR A 24 6.70 5.80 2.44
N TYR A 25 6.74 5.25 1.22
CA TYR A 25 6.61 3.83 0.96
C TYR A 25 7.99 3.22 0.68
N PHE A 26 8.19 2.00 1.16
CA PHE A 26 9.29 1.13 0.77
C PHE A 26 8.85 0.24 -0.40
N ALA A 27 9.83 -0.21 -1.19
CA ALA A 27 9.58 -1.11 -2.31
C ALA A 27 8.88 -2.40 -1.85
N GLY A 28 7.66 -2.63 -2.37
CA GLY A 28 6.92 -3.89 -2.28
C GLY A 28 6.58 -4.41 -3.67
N VAL A 29 5.55 -5.25 -3.84
CA VAL A 29 5.18 -5.81 -5.16
C VAL A 29 4.25 -4.84 -5.89
N SER A 30 4.55 -4.43 -7.12
CA SER A 30 3.66 -3.62 -7.96
C SER A 30 3.74 -4.00 -9.44
N ALA A 31 2.85 -3.40 -10.25
CA ALA A 31 2.88 -3.53 -11.70
C ALA A 31 4.18 -2.96 -12.30
N GLU A 32 4.70 -1.86 -11.74
CA GLU A 32 5.87 -1.15 -12.26
C GLU A 32 7.18 -1.92 -12.06
N ASN A 33 7.32 -2.67 -10.95
CA ASN A 33 8.58 -3.36 -10.66
C ASN A 33 8.58 -4.84 -11.03
N THR A 34 7.50 -5.56 -10.77
CA THR A 34 7.41 -7.02 -11.00
C THR A 34 6.44 -7.38 -12.13
N GLY A 35 5.67 -6.41 -12.63
CA GLY A 35 4.60 -6.68 -13.60
C GLY A 35 3.37 -7.33 -12.98
N ALA A 36 3.18 -7.19 -11.66
CA ALA A 36 2.02 -7.74 -10.96
C ALA A 36 0.71 -7.14 -11.53
N GLN A 37 -0.30 -8.00 -11.71
CA GLN A 37 -1.57 -7.62 -12.35
C GLN A 37 -2.75 -7.59 -11.39
N ALA A 38 -2.66 -8.31 -10.27
CA ALA A 38 -3.77 -8.53 -9.35
C ALA A 38 -3.46 -8.13 -7.90
N ILE A 39 -2.19 -7.84 -7.59
CA ILE A 39 -1.78 -7.45 -6.24
C ILE A 39 -0.80 -6.28 -6.33
N CYS A 40 -1.02 -5.29 -5.47
CA CYS A 40 -0.06 -4.25 -5.17
C CYS A 40 0.16 -4.26 -3.66
N MET A 41 1.40 -4.35 -3.24
CA MET A 41 1.79 -4.41 -1.84
C MET A 41 2.83 -3.33 -1.57
N HIS A 42 2.61 -2.58 -0.50
CA HIS A 42 3.55 -1.58 -0.01
C HIS A 42 3.86 -1.83 1.45
N LEU A 43 5.10 -1.56 1.83
CA LEU A 43 5.51 -1.47 3.22
C LEU A 43 5.71 0.01 3.56
N LEU A 44 5.20 0.45 4.70
CA LEU A 44 5.33 1.84 5.14
C LEU A 44 5.46 1.91 6.65
N THR A 45 6.07 3.00 7.12
CA THR A 45 6.12 3.37 8.53
C THR A 45 5.36 4.68 8.69
N ILE A 46 4.32 4.67 9.50
CA ILE A 46 3.52 5.86 9.80
C ILE A 46 3.99 6.41 11.16
N PRO A 47 4.53 7.65 11.22
CA PRO A 47 4.88 8.25 12.50
C PRO A 47 3.63 8.55 13.33
N PRO A 48 3.73 8.68 14.67
CA PRO A 48 2.60 9.10 15.50
C PRO A 48 1.93 10.38 14.97
N GLY A 49 0.60 10.34 14.81
CA GLY A 49 -0.19 11.44 14.23
C GLY A 49 -0.11 11.56 12.69
N GLY A 50 0.69 10.73 12.02
CA GLY A 50 0.75 10.67 10.57
C GLY A 50 -0.56 10.16 9.98
N ARG A 51 -1.07 10.83 8.93
CA ARG A 51 -2.33 10.48 8.27
C ARG A 51 -2.18 10.58 6.75
N ALA A 52 -2.71 9.59 6.04
CA ALA A 52 -2.78 9.64 4.58
C ALA A 52 -3.84 10.65 4.12
N LYS A 53 -3.68 11.16 2.90
CA LYS A 53 -4.80 11.79 2.19
C LYS A 53 -5.88 10.75 1.90
N ALA A 54 -7.13 11.11 2.14
CA ALA A 54 -8.28 10.29 1.77
C ALA A 54 -8.26 10.01 0.26
N HIS A 55 -8.53 8.77 -0.12
CA HIS A 55 -8.55 8.32 -1.50
C HIS A 55 -9.40 7.05 -1.63
N LEU A 56 -9.86 6.78 -2.84
CA LEU A 56 -10.74 5.65 -3.16
C LEU A 56 -9.97 4.55 -3.90
N HIS A 57 -10.23 3.30 -3.57
CA HIS A 57 -9.79 2.12 -4.31
C HIS A 57 -10.93 1.60 -5.18
N GLU A 58 -11.16 2.25 -6.32
CA GLU A 58 -12.32 1.93 -7.18
C GLU A 58 -12.22 0.54 -7.83
N ALA A 59 -11.01 0.10 -8.14
CA ALA A 59 -10.77 -1.08 -8.97
C ALA A 59 -10.21 -2.30 -8.20
N HIS A 60 -10.05 -2.21 -6.88
CA HIS A 60 -9.44 -3.29 -6.09
C HIS A 60 -9.83 -3.23 -4.61
N GLU A 61 -9.80 -4.39 -3.99
CA GLU A 61 -9.88 -4.53 -2.53
C GLU A 61 -8.52 -4.24 -1.88
N SER A 62 -8.55 -3.85 -0.61
CA SER A 62 -7.35 -3.54 0.17
C SER A 62 -7.32 -4.27 1.50
N VAL A 63 -6.11 -4.67 1.89
CA VAL A 63 -5.81 -5.27 3.19
C VAL A 63 -4.67 -4.50 3.84
N ILE A 64 -4.83 -4.19 5.12
CA ILE A 64 -3.79 -3.55 5.93
C ILE A 64 -3.42 -4.51 7.04
N TYR A 65 -2.13 -4.83 7.15
CA TYR A 65 -1.58 -5.66 8.20
C TYR A 65 -0.59 -4.86 9.05
N VAL A 66 -0.91 -4.67 10.34
CA VAL A 66 -0.09 -3.89 11.26
C VAL A 66 1.01 -4.78 11.84
N LEU A 67 2.26 -4.50 11.46
CA LEU A 67 3.42 -5.25 11.94
C LEU A 67 3.82 -4.87 13.38
N SER A 68 3.62 -3.61 13.77
CA SER A 68 3.94 -3.09 15.11
C SER A 68 3.25 -1.75 15.35
N GLY A 69 2.93 -1.44 16.60
CA GLY A 69 2.24 -0.21 16.98
C GLY A 69 0.72 -0.37 16.95
N GLN A 70 0.02 0.75 16.76
CA GLN A 70 -1.44 0.80 16.60
C GLN A 70 -1.76 1.77 15.46
N ALA A 71 -2.83 1.49 14.73
CA ALA A 71 -3.32 2.36 13.66
C ALA A 71 -4.84 2.49 13.74
N GLY A 72 -5.37 3.51 13.08
CA GLY A 72 -6.81 3.68 12.88
C GLY A 72 -7.11 3.84 11.39
N MET A 73 -8.26 3.37 10.96
CA MET A 73 -8.75 3.52 9.60
C MET A 73 -10.12 4.18 9.63
N TRP A 74 -10.27 5.22 8.81
CA TRP A 74 -11.55 5.85 8.52
C TRP A 74 -12.01 5.47 7.12
N TRP A 75 -13.30 5.20 6.94
CA TRP A 75 -13.92 4.91 5.65
C TRP A 75 -15.36 5.43 5.60
N GLY A 76 -16.00 5.27 4.44
CA GLY A 76 -17.29 5.90 4.13
C GLY A 76 -17.13 7.12 3.22
N ASP A 77 -18.24 7.60 2.67
CA ASP A 77 -18.25 8.68 1.67
C ASP A 77 -17.75 10.01 2.27
N GLU A 78 -17.96 10.21 3.57
CA GLU A 78 -17.55 11.37 4.36
C GLU A 78 -16.50 11.01 5.44
N LEU A 79 -15.91 9.81 5.38
CA LEU A 79 -14.99 9.26 6.40
C LEU A 79 -15.66 9.13 7.79
N GLU A 80 -16.96 8.80 7.79
CA GLU A 80 -17.83 8.75 8.94
C GLU A 80 -17.61 7.51 9.82
N GLU A 81 -17.10 6.42 9.25
CA GLU A 81 -16.82 5.19 9.98
C GLU A 81 -15.36 5.16 10.46
N HIS A 82 -15.09 4.51 11.60
CA HIS A 82 -13.75 4.39 12.17
C HIS A 82 -13.52 3.06 12.89
N MET A 83 -12.31 2.50 12.74
CA MET A 83 -11.85 1.28 13.40
C MET A 83 -10.39 1.42 13.81
N GLU A 84 -10.07 0.99 15.04
CA GLU A 84 -8.69 0.77 15.49
C GLU A 84 -8.21 -0.63 15.07
N CYS A 85 -7.01 -0.70 14.50
CA CYS A 85 -6.40 -1.90 13.92
C CYS A 85 -5.33 -2.49 14.84
#